data_AF-A0A9D6MGC0-F1
#
_entry.id   AF-A0A9D6MGC0-F1
#
_cell.length_a   1.000
_cell.length_b   1.000
_cell.length_c   1.000
_cell.angle_alpha   90.00
_cell.angle_beta   90.00
_cell.angle_gamma   90.00
#
_symmetry.space_group_name_H-M   'P 1'
#
loop_
_entity.id
_entity.type
_entity.pdbx_description
1 polymer ?
#
loop_
_entity_poly.entity_id
_entity_poly.type
_entity_poly.pdbx_seq_one_letter_code
_entity_poly.pdbx_strand_id
1 'polypeptide(L)'
;MSHRLGRAVAFALVACLASSAAAEVVPATRAGDYVGRDVTIEGRVVAAYDSPLATVLAFAPNFAGFTATILAGDRAKFPGDVGERYRGKLVQLTGPVTAYRGKPEMQVRDPSQVTVVVDPELTPTPLATRSTPMPTPHADIEEMRRAIAALEARDGALEASLARTEQTLAAQNAPPPRPPGLAVGADAATVRAVLGAPREVQRTADGGSVWLYGTGRTVTFDASGLVVVWTGITGY
;
A
#
# COMPACT_ATOMS: atom_id res chain seq x y z
N MET A 1 -92.16 -25.52 -13.17
CA MET A 1 -90.73 -25.78 -13.41
C MET A 1 -89.91 -25.30 -12.22
N SER A 2 -89.17 -26.23 -11.58
CA SER A 2 -87.78 -26.08 -11.08
C SER A 2 -87.50 -25.03 -9.98
N HIS A 3 -87.25 -25.40 -8.71
CA HIS A 3 -85.90 -25.60 -8.08
C HIS A 3 -85.04 -24.31 -8.03
N ARG A 4 -84.38 -23.85 -6.94
CA ARG A 4 -83.81 -24.43 -5.72
C ARG A 4 -83.26 -23.29 -4.82
N LEU A 5 -83.11 -23.58 -3.51
CA LEU A 5 -82.00 -23.24 -2.57
C LEU A 5 -81.11 -22.02 -2.96
N GLY A 6 -80.94 -20.98 -2.13
CA GLY A 6 -80.42 -21.04 -0.76
C GLY A 6 -78.89 -20.94 -0.77
N ARG A 7 -78.31 -19.89 -0.18
CA ARG A 7 -77.06 -19.89 0.62
C ARG A 7 -76.60 -18.48 0.97
N ALA A 8 -76.28 -18.33 2.26
CA ALA A 8 -75.49 -17.26 2.85
C ALA A 8 -74.03 -17.25 2.34
N VAL A 9 -73.19 -16.45 3.00
CA VAL A 9 -71.70 -16.39 2.98
C VAL A 9 -71.18 -15.18 2.18
N ALA A 10 -70.26 -14.36 2.66
CA ALA A 10 -69.69 -14.11 3.99
C ALA A 10 -68.88 -12.80 3.87
N PHE A 11 -68.73 -12.10 5.00
CA PHE A 11 -67.75 -11.03 5.18
C PHE A 11 -66.34 -11.58 4.87
N ALA A 12 -65.75 -11.17 3.75
CA ALA A 12 -64.33 -11.36 3.52
C ALA A 12 -63.56 -10.28 4.28
N LEU A 13 -63.23 -10.58 5.53
CA LEU A 13 -62.29 -9.83 6.33
C LEU A 13 -60.90 -10.06 5.71
N VAL A 14 -60.46 -9.13 4.86
CA VAL A 14 -59.09 -9.13 4.33
C VAL A 14 -58.17 -8.79 5.49
N ALA A 15 -57.70 -9.82 6.18
CA ALA A 15 -56.56 -9.71 7.06
C ALA A 15 -55.34 -9.47 6.17
N CYS A 16 -54.94 -8.20 6.02
CA CYS A 16 -53.58 -7.86 5.60
C CYS A 16 -52.63 -8.47 6.64
N LEU A 17 -52.14 -9.66 6.34
CA LEU A 17 -50.93 -10.18 6.97
C LEU A 17 -49.79 -9.26 6.53
N ALA A 18 -49.55 -8.21 7.31
CA ALA A 18 -48.28 -7.53 7.29
C ALA A 18 -47.24 -8.56 7.73
N SER A 19 -46.62 -9.25 6.76
CA SER A 19 -45.38 -9.96 6.99
C SER A 19 -44.39 -8.92 7.51
N SER A 20 -44.22 -8.86 8.82
CA SER A 20 -43.01 -8.34 9.43
C SER A 20 -41.88 -9.23 8.91
N ALA A 21 -41.26 -8.81 7.82
CA ALA A 21 -39.97 -9.36 7.42
C ALA A 21 -39.04 -9.03 8.57
N ALA A 22 -38.70 -10.02 9.39
CA ALA A 22 -37.60 -9.89 10.32
C ALA A 22 -36.41 -9.41 9.49
N ALA A 23 -35.98 -8.16 9.73
CA ALA A 23 -34.89 -7.55 8.98
C ALA A 23 -33.69 -8.50 9.05
N GLU A 24 -33.20 -8.95 7.89
CA GLU A 24 -32.08 -9.86 7.82
C GLU A 24 -30.87 -9.18 8.49
N VAL A 25 -30.39 -9.76 9.59
CA VAL A 25 -29.18 -9.31 10.26
C VAL A 25 -27.98 -9.92 9.54
N VAL A 26 -27.19 -9.06 8.90
CA VAL A 26 -26.07 -9.44 8.05
C VAL A 26 -24.76 -9.23 8.84
N PRO A 27 -23.87 -10.24 8.93
CA PRO A 27 -22.56 -10.05 9.55
C PRO A 27 -21.73 -8.98 8.83
N ALA A 28 -20.99 -8.16 9.57
CA ALA A 28 -20.15 -7.09 9.02
C ALA A 28 -19.13 -7.58 7.97
N THR A 29 -18.68 -8.83 8.06
CA THR A 29 -17.79 -9.47 7.08
C THR A 29 -18.44 -9.68 5.71
N ARG A 30 -19.78 -9.69 5.63
CA ARG A 30 -20.55 -9.81 4.38
C ARG A 30 -21.16 -8.51 3.89
N ALA A 31 -20.90 -7.37 4.55
CA ALA A 31 -21.53 -6.10 4.18
C ALA A 31 -21.28 -5.70 2.70
N GLY A 32 -20.14 -6.10 2.14
CA GLY A 32 -19.81 -5.88 0.72
C GLY A 32 -20.85 -6.43 -0.26
N ASP A 33 -21.52 -7.53 0.08
CA ASP A 33 -22.52 -8.18 -0.77
C ASP A 33 -23.84 -7.39 -0.83
N TYR A 34 -24.02 -6.43 0.09
CA TYR A 34 -25.26 -5.67 0.30
C TYR A 34 -25.09 -4.18 -0.03
N VAL A 35 -24.01 -3.79 -0.71
CA VAL A 35 -23.84 -2.43 -1.22
C VAL A 35 -25.05 -2.02 -2.07
N GLY A 36 -25.59 -0.84 -1.80
CA GLY A 36 -26.79 -0.28 -2.44
C GLY A 36 -28.11 -0.70 -1.77
N ARG A 37 -28.07 -1.49 -0.68
CA ARG A 37 -29.26 -1.97 0.02
C ARG A 37 -29.34 -1.40 1.44
N ASP A 38 -30.57 -1.25 1.93
CA ASP A 38 -30.86 -0.95 3.33
C ASP A 38 -30.95 -2.26 4.11
N VAL A 39 -30.04 -2.46 5.08
CA VAL A 39 -29.92 -3.69 5.86
C VAL A 39 -29.43 -3.40 7.28
N THR A 40 -29.62 -4.36 8.17
CA THR A 40 -29.03 -4.34 9.52
C THR A 40 -27.71 -5.12 9.50
N ILE A 41 -26.60 -4.43 9.76
CA ILE A 41 -25.26 -5.02 9.85
C ILE A 41 -24.90 -5.27 11.32
N GLU A 42 -24.53 -6.49 11.68
CA GLU A 42 -24.03 -6.85 13.00
C GLU A 42 -22.53 -7.08 13.01
N GLY A 43 -21.84 -6.54 14.01
CA GLY A 43 -20.44 -6.86 14.23
C GLY A 43 -19.88 -6.26 15.51
N ARG A 44 -18.71 -6.76 15.93
CA ARG A 44 -17.97 -6.19 17.05
C ARG A 44 -17.11 -5.02 16.55
N VAL A 45 -17.25 -3.86 17.18
CA VAL A 45 -16.37 -2.72 16.90
C VAL A 45 -15.00 -3.00 17.53
N VAL A 46 -14.00 -3.29 16.72
CA VAL A 46 -12.64 -3.64 17.19
C VAL A 46 -11.69 -2.43 17.17
N ALA A 47 -11.98 -1.43 16.36
CA ALA A 47 -11.25 -0.17 16.33
C ALA A 47 -12.20 1.01 16.11
N ALA A 48 -11.79 2.18 16.61
CA ALA A 48 -12.44 3.46 16.38
C ALA A 48 -11.37 4.53 16.12
N TYR A 49 -11.62 5.42 15.15
CA TYR A 49 -10.74 6.54 14.84
C TYR A 49 -11.54 7.84 14.79
N ASP A 50 -11.13 8.80 15.60
CA ASP A 50 -11.72 10.12 15.69
C ASP A 50 -10.84 11.14 14.97
N SER A 51 -11.45 11.94 14.11
CA SER A 51 -10.83 13.07 13.41
C SER A 51 -11.70 14.31 13.51
N PRO A 52 -11.23 15.50 13.11
CA PRO A 52 -12.10 16.67 13.02
C PRO A 52 -13.29 16.48 12.05
N LEU A 53 -13.20 15.56 11.08
CA LEU A 53 -14.20 15.40 10.01
C LEU A 53 -15.21 14.27 10.28
N ALA A 54 -14.76 13.13 10.81
CA ALA A 54 -15.63 12.03 11.21
C ALA A 54 -15.08 11.20 12.38
N THR A 55 -15.97 10.44 13.02
CA THR A 55 -15.65 9.27 13.84
C THR A 55 -15.93 8.02 13.00
N VAL A 56 -14.94 7.15 12.86
CA VAL A 56 -15.04 5.90 12.08
C VAL A 56 -14.97 4.72 13.03
N LEU A 57 -15.99 3.88 13.03
CA LEU A 57 -16.04 2.60 13.72
C LEU A 57 -15.69 1.48 12.74
N ALA A 58 -14.75 0.62 13.12
CA ALA A 58 -14.26 -0.46 12.28
C ALA A 58 -14.48 -1.84 12.90
N PHE A 59 -14.75 -2.80 12.02
CA PHE A 59 -15.02 -4.20 12.36
C PHE A 59 -13.82 -5.11 12.05
N ALA A 60 -12.68 -4.51 11.65
CA ALA A 60 -11.36 -5.15 11.56
C ALA A 60 -10.28 -4.19 12.11
N PRO A 61 -9.19 -4.70 12.72
CA PRO A 61 -8.17 -3.86 13.39
C PRO A 61 -7.49 -2.81 12.48
N ASN A 62 -7.39 -3.10 11.19
CA ASN A 62 -6.72 -2.27 10.18
C ASN A 62 -7.70 -1.48 9.30
N PHE A 63 -8.97 -1.32 9.71
CA PHE A 63 -10.00 -0.63 8.92
C PHE A 63 -10.20 -1.26 7.52
N ALA A 64 -9.93 -2.57 7.39
CA ALA A 64 -10.30 -3.35 6.23
C ALA A 64 -11.78 -3.76 6.31
N GLY A 65 -12.41 -3.94 5.15
CA GLY A 65 -13.81 -4.34 5.06
C GLY A 65 -14.77 -3.20 5.42
N PHE A 66 -15.84 -3.55 6.12
CA PHE A 66 -16.93 -2.65 6.48
C PHE A 66 -16.53 -1.62 7.55
N THR A 67 -16.94 -0.38 7.33
CA THR A 67 -16.83 0.71 8.31
C THR A 67 -18.16 1.41 8.52
N ALA A 68 -18.36 1.93 9.72
CA ALA A 68 -19.47 2.82 10.02
C ALA A 68 -18.93 4.21 10.36
N THR A 69 -19.43 5.23 9.67
CA THR A 69 -18.86 6.58 9.71
C THR A 69 -19.90 7.57 10.21
N ILE A 70 -19.55 8.30 11.27
CA ILE A 70 -20.37 9.38 11.85
C ILE A 70 -19.68 10.70 11.54
N LEU A 71 -20.29 11.52 10.68
CA LEU A 71 -19.72 12.81 10.29
C LEU A 71 -19.76 13.81 11.45
N ALA A 72 -18.85 14.78 11.44
CA ALA A 72 -18.76 15.83 12.46
C ALA A 72 -20.10 16.54 12.74
N GLY A 73 -20.89 16.81 11.70
CA GLY A 73 -22.21 17.44 11.83
C GLY A 73 -23.26 16.59 12.56
N ASP A 74 -23.08 15.27 12.60
CA ASP A 74 -24.01 14.34 13.27
C ASP A 74 -23.55 13.96 14.67
N ARG A 75 -22.25 14.11 15.00
CA ARG A 75 -21.69 13.68 16.30
C ARG A 75 -22.39 14.29 17.51
N ALA A 76 -22.85 15.53 17.42
CA ALA A 76 -23.55 16.21 18.52
C ALA A 76 -24.87 15.52 18.92
N LYS A 77 -25.44 14.67 18.04
CA LYS A 77 -26.64 13.87 18.34
C LYS A 77 -26.32 12.65 19.20
N PHE A 78 -25.08 12.18 19.18
CA PHE A 78 -24.66 11.00 19.92
C PHE A 78 -24.29 11.37 21.36
N PRO A 79 -24.69 10.57 22.36
CA PRO A 79 -24.37 10.90 23.74
C PRO A 79 -22.94 10.46 24.07
N GLY A 80 -22.15 11.38 24.62
CA GLY A 80 -20.76 11.12 25.03
C GLY A 80 -19.80 10.90 23.86
N ASP A 81 -18.62 10.37 24.17
CA ASP A 81 -17.64 10.01 23.14
C ASP A 81 -18.09 8.75 22.38
N VAL A 82 -18.24 8.88 21.06
CA VAL A 82 -18.74 7.81 20.19
C VAL A 82 -17.74 6.64 20.13
N GLY A 83 -16.45 6.94 20.01
CA GLY A 83 -15.40 5.94 19.87
C GLY A 83 -15.33 5.06 21.13
N GLU A 84 -15.25 5.67 22.31
CA GLU A 84 -15.28 5.00 23.60
C GLU A 84 -16.59 4.26 23.85
N ARG A 85 -17.72 4.85 23.44
CA ARG A 85 -19.05 4.26 23.65
C ARG A 85 -19.23 2.93 22.95
N TYR A 86 -18.69 2.76 21.74
CA TYR A 86 -18.96 1.58 20.91
C TYR A 86 -17.78 0.62 20.78
N ARG A 87 -16.53 1.07 21.01
CA ARG A 87 -15.36 0.20 20.95
C ARG A 87 -15.51 -0.99 21.90
N GLY A 88 -15.21 -2.18 21.38
CA GLY A 88 -15.31 -3.46 22.08
C GLY A 88 -16.73 -4.03 22.14
N LYS A 89 -17.77 -3.29 21.74
CA LYS A 89 -19.17 -3.76 21.82
C LYS A 89 -19.60 -4.47 20.54
N LEU A 90 -20.48 -5.45 20.70
CA LEU A 90 -21.26 -6.01 19.61
C LEU A 90 -22.41 -5.03 19.31
N VAL A 91 -22.49 -4.57 18.07
CA VAL A 91 -23.49 -3.58 17.65
C VAL A 91 -24.23 -4.06 16.40
N GLN A 92 -25.49 -3.66 16.30
CA GLN A 92 -26.30 -3.72 15.09
C GLN A 92 -26.47 -2.31 14.54
N LEU A 93 -26.18 -2.14 13.26
CA LEU A 93 -26.23 -0.89 12.51
C LEU A 93 -27.25 -0.99 11.41
N THR A 94 -28.27 -0.13 11.41
CA THR A 94 -29.32 -0.16 10.40
C THR A 94 -29.23 1.04 9.46
N GLY A 95 -29.26 0.77 8.16
CA GLY A 95 -29.30 1.78 7.13
C GLY A 95 -28.72 1.31 5.80
N PRO A 96 -28.50 2.24 4.86
CA PRO A 96 -27.95 1.92 3.56
C PRO A 96 -26.45 1.61 3.65
N VAL A 97 -26.06 0.45 3.11
CA VAL A 97 -24.65 0.14 2.85
C VAL A 97 -24.26 0.79 1.53
N THR A 98 -23.27 1.65 1.56
CA THR A 98 -22.71 2.36 0.40
C THR A 98 -21.30 1.89 0.11
N ALA A 99 -20.75 2.22 -1.06
CA ALA A 99 -19.34 1.99 -1.36
C ALA A 99 -18.59 3.32 -1.35
N TYR A 100 -17.56 3.43 -0.50
CA TYR A 100 -16.63 4.55 -0.48
C TYR A 100 -15.23 4.06 -0.83
N ARG A 101 -14.66 4.56 -1.94
CA ARG A 101 -13.36 4.12 -2.48
C ARG A 101 -13.22 2.60 -2.60
N GLY A 102 -14.30 1.94 -3.02
CA GLY A 102 -14.34 0.47 -3.19
C GLY A 102 -14.51 -0.34 -1.91
N LYS A 103 -14.71 0.30 -0.74
CA LYS A 103 -14.99 -0.38 0.52
C LYS A 103 -16.45 -0.19 0.94
N PRO A 104 -17.11 -1.21 1.53
CA PRO A 104 -18.45 -1.05 2.06
C PRO A 104 -18.44 -0.13 3.29
N GLU A 105 -19.33 0.85 3.31
CA GLU A 105 -19.45 1.85 4.37
C GLU A 105 -20.92 2.15 4.67
N MET A 106 -21.26 2.33 5.94
CA MET A 106 -22.55 2.89 6.35
C MET A 106 -22.33 4.24 7.03
N GLN A 107 -23.01 5.28 6.54
CA GLN A 107 -23.05 6.55 7.23
C GLN A 107 -24.12 6.51 8.32
N VAL A 108 -23.70 6.72 9.57
CA VAL A 108 -24.59 6.70 10.74
C VAL A 108 -24.87 8.16 11.13
N ARG A 109 -26.09 8.61 10.89
CA ARG A 109 -26.54 10.01 11.06
C ARG A 109 -27.34 10.24 12.34
N ASP A 110 -27.90 9.18 12.90
CA ASP A 110 -28.74 9.24 14.09
C ASP A 110 -28.40 8.10 15.08
N PRO A 111 -28.43 8.33 16.40
CA PRO A 111 -28.18 7.28 17.39
C PRO A 111 -29.13 6.08 17.28
N SER A 112 -30.36 6.27 16.78
CA SER A 112 -31.33 5.18 16.57
C SER A 112 -30.86 4.13 15.55
N GLN A 113 -29.89 4.48 14.70
CA GLN A 113 -29.29 3.53 13.75
C GLN A 113 -28.35 2.54 14.44
N VAL A 114 -27.98 2.75 15.71
CA VAL A 114 -27.02 1.90 16.44
C VAL A 114 -27.69 1.26 17.65
N THR A 115 -27.75 -0.07 17.65
CA THR A 115 -28.18 -0.86 18.81
C THR A 115 -27.00 -1.63 19.35
N VAL A 116 -26.67 -1.46 20.64
CA VAL A 116 -25.70 -2.32 21.33
C VAL A 116 -26.41 -3.62 21.68
N VAL A 117 -25.90 -4.74 21.16
CA VAL A 117 -26.41 -6.07 21.50
C VAL A 117 -25.88 -6.42 22.88
N VAL A 118 -26.78 -6.44 23.87
CA VAL A 118 -26.48 -6.96 25.21
C VAL A 118 -26.60 -8.46 25.14
N ASP A 119 -25.51 -9.17 25.41
CA ASP A 119 -25.53 -10.63 25.56
C ASP A 119 -26.18 -10.99 26.91
N PRO A 120 -27.36 -11.65 26.94
CA PRO A 120 -27.98 -12.08 28.18
C PRO A 120 -27.18 -13.18 28.92
N GLU A 121 -26.16 -13.80 28.30
CA GLU A 121 -25.30 -14.81 28.93
C GLU A 121 -24.22 -14.22 29.86
N LEU A 122 -24.11 -12.89 29.98
CA LEU A 122 -23.22 -12.22 30.93
C LEU A 122 -23.79 -12.10 32.37
N THR A 123 -24.74 -12.96 32.75
CA THR A 123 -24.98 -13.22 34.18
C THR A 123 -23.88 -14.17 34.64
N PRO A 124 -22.94 -13.77 35.52
CA PRO A 124 -21.83 -14.63 35.89
C PRO A 124 -22.37 -15.78 36.75
N THR A 125 -22.66 -16.92 36.13
CA THR A 125 -22.73 -18.20 36.82
C THR A 125 -21.30 -18.53 37.23
N PRO A 126 -20.99 -18.83 38.51
CA PRO A 126 -19.62 -19.15 38.91
C PRO A 126 -19.27 -20.52 38.33
N LEU A 127 -18.69 -20.54 37.12
CA LEU A 127 -18.07 -21.75 36.59
C LEU A 127 -16.65 -21.88 37.14
N ALA A 128 -16.45 -23.05 37.73
CA ALA A 128 -15.21 -23.53 38.30
C ALA A 128 -14.00 -23.31 37.38
N THR A 129 -12.92 -22.92 38.02
CA THR A 129 -11.53 -22.89 37.57
C THR A 129 -11.21 -23.98 36.54
N ARG A 130 -11.05 -23.58 35.28
CA ARG A 130 -9.85 -23.96 34.53
C ARG A 130 -9.08 -22.67 34.23
N SER A 131 -8.30 -22.25 35.21
CA SER A 131 -7.18 -21.34 34.97
C SER A 131 -6.15 -22.05 34.10
N THR A 132 -6.33 -22.02 32.78
CA THR A 132 -5.14 -21.81 31.95
C THR A 132 -4.58 -20.45 32.36
N PRO A 133 -3.27 -20.30 32.63
CA PRO A 133 -2.72 -18.99 32.92
C PRO A 133 -3.09 -18.08 31.77
N MET A 134 -3.85 -17.03 32.07
CA MET A 134 -4.02 -15.91 31.15
C MET A 134 -2.61 -15.42 30.81
N PRO A 135 -2.22 -15.28 29.53
CA PRO A 135 -0.95 -14.65 29.22
C PRO A 135 -0.97 -13.30 29.93
N THR A 136 0.04 -13.06 30.77
CA THR A 136 0.15 -11.80 31.50
C THR A 136 0.17 -10.69 30.46
N PRO A 137 -0.62 -9.60 30.59
CA PRO A 137 -0.66 -8.51 29.61
C PRO A 137 0.72 -7.92 29.25
N HIS A 138 1.72 -8.13 30.11
CA HIS A 138 3.10 -7.74 29.85
C HIS A 138 3.85 -8.65 28.87
N ALA A 139 3.55 -9.96 28.82
CA ALA A 139 4.18 -10.92 27.92
C ALA A 139 3.82 -10.63 26.46
N ASP A 140 2.54 -10.35 26.18
CA ASP A 140 2.07 -10.02 24.82
C ASP A 140 2.64 -8.69 24.31
N ILE A 141 2.80 -7.70 25.19
CA ILE A 141 3.40 -6.40 24.84
C ILE A 141 4.90 -6.56 24.55
N GLU A 142 5.62 -7.37 25.32
CA GLU A 142 7.04 -7.62 25.09
C GLU A 142 7.28 -8.47 23.84
N GLU A 143 6.40 -9.44 23.57
CA GLU A 143 6.39 -10.19 22.32
C GLU A 143 6.12 -9.29 21.11
N MET A 144 5.14 -8.37 21.22
CA MET A 144 4.88 -7.37 20.19
C MET A 144 6.08 -6.45 19.96
N ARG A 145 6.75 -5.97 21.02
CA ARG A 145 7.96 -5.13 20.89
C ARG A 145 9.09 -5.88 20.21
N ARG A 146 9.30 -7.16 20.55
CA ARG A 146 10.28 -8.02 19.87
C ARG A 146 9.92 -8.25 18.42
N ALA A 147 8.64 -8.44 18.10
CA ALA A 147 8.17 -8.61 16.72
C ALA A 147 8.40 -7.33 15.89
N ILE A 148 8.11 -6.15 16.45
CA ILE A 148 8.38 -4.86 15.80
C ILE A 148 9.89 -4.68 15.56
N ALA A 149 10.71 -4.88 16.60
CA ALA A 149 12.16 -4.76 16.47
C ALA A 149 12.75 -5.77 15.44
N ALA A 150 12.19 -6.97 15.37
CA ALA A 150 12.59 -7.97 14.37
C ALA A 150 12.19 -7.56 12.95
N LEU A 151 11.05 -6.89 12.76
CA LEU A 151 10.64 -6.35 11.47
C LEU A 151 11.54 -5.18 11.06
N GLU A 152 11.82 -4.25 11.96
CA GLU A 152 12.75 -3.13 11.71
C GLU A 152 14.15 -3.62 11.32
N ALA A 153 14.66 -4.65 12.00
CA ALA A 153 15.95 -5.25 11.66
C ALA A 153 15.94 -5.92 10.27
N ARG A 154 14.81 -6.54 9.89
CA ARG A 154 14.65 -7.16 8.56
C ARG A 154 14.58 -6.11 7.46
N ASP A 155 13.90 -4.99 7.70
CA ASP A 155 13.82 -3.88 6.74
C ASP A 155 15.21 -3.26 6.53
N GLY A 156 15.96 -3.00 7.61
CA GLY A 156 17.35 -2.53 7.48
C GLY A 156 18.26 -3.51 6.75
N ALA A 157 18.07 -4.82 6.95
CA ALA A 157 18.82 -5.84 6.22
C ALA A 157 18.45 -5.89 4.72
N LEU A 158 17.17 -5.70 4.38
CA LEU A 158 16.70 -5.61 3.01
C LEU A 158 17.24 -4.37 2.32
N GLU A 159 17.21 -3.20 2.96
CA GLU A 159 17.81 -1.96 2.45
C GLU A 159 19.31 -2.13 2.20
N ALA A 160 20.06 -2.72 3.15
CA ALA A 160 21.48 -3.00 2.97
C ALA A 160 21.77 -4.02 1.85
N SER A 161 20.86 -4.96 1.60
CA SER A 161 20.95 -5.91 0.48
C SER A 161 20.67 -5.22 -0.85
N LEU A 162 19.66 -4.35 -0.90
CA LEU A 162 19.31 -3.56 -2.08
C LEU A 162 20.48 -2.63 -2.44
N ALA A 163 21.03 -1.89 -1.48
CA ALA A 163 22.19 -1.02 -1.69
C ALA A 163 23.41 -1.79 -2.24
N ARG A 164 23.70 -2.99 -1.69
CA ARG A 164 24.77 -3.86 -2.24
C ARG A 164 24.48 -4.33 -3.65
N THR A 165 23.22 -4.67 -3.93
CA THR A 165 22.78 -5.11 -5.25
C THR A 165 22.92 -3.96 -6.25
N GLU A 166 22.43 -2.77 -5.93
CA GLU A 166 22.59 -1.55 -6.73
C GLU A 166 24.06 -1.23 -6.99
N GLN A 167 24.92 -1.28 -5.98
CA GLN A 167 26.35 -1.07 -6.14
C GLN A 167 27.00 -2.11 -7.07
N THR A 168 26.56 -3.37 -6.97
CA THR A 168 27.01 -4.45 -7.85
C THR A 168 26.55 -4.22 -9.28
N LEU A 169 25.29 -3.83 -9.50
CA LEU A 169 24.77 -3.46 -10.82
C LEU A 169 25.48 -2.24 -11.38
N ALA A 170 25.79 -1.24 -10.56
CA ALA A 170 26.51 -0.04 -10.97
C ALA A 170 27.95 -0.39 -11.40
N ALA A 171 28.62 -1.31 -10.70
CA ALA A 171 29.94 -1.79 -11.08
C ALA A 171 29.90 -2.63 -12.36
N GLN A 172 28.88 -3.49 -12.53
CA GLN A 172 28.70 -4.29 -13.74
C GLN A 172 28.39 -3.45 -14.98
N ASN A 173 27.60 -2.39 -14.81
CA ASN A 173 27.21 -1.47 -15.89
C ASN A 173 28.11 -0.23 -15.98
N ALA A 174 29.21 -0.19 -15.24
CA ALA A 174 30.15 0.92 -15.31
C ALA A 174 30.67 1.01 -16.76
N PRO A 175 30.64 2.21 -17.37
CA PRO A 175 31.24 2.37 -18.69
C PRO A 175 32.71 1.95 -18.61
N PRO A 176 33.26 1.32 -19.67
CA PRO A 176 34.66 0.93 -19.68
C PRO A 176 35.54 2.14 -19.33
N PRO A 177 36.67 1.94 -18.61
CA PRO A 177 37.58 3.02 -18.31
C PRO A 177 37.90 3.74 -19.61
N ARG A 178 37.69 5.06 -19.63
CA ARG A 178 37.93 5.87 -20.81
C ARG A 178 39.41 5.64 -21.20
N PRO A 179 39.72 5.23 -22.44
CA PRO A 179 41.11 5.11 -22.86
C PRO A 179 41.81 6.46 -22.62
N PRO A 180 43.10 6.46 -22.25
CA PRO A 180 43.81 7.72 -22.05
C PRO A 180 43.65 8.59 -23.30
N GLY A 181 43.18 9.83 -23.10
CA GLY A 181 43.12 10.81 -24.17
C GLY A 181 44.52 11.04 -24.75
N LEU A 182 44.60 11.29 -26.06
CA LEU A 182 45.86 11.71 -26.65
C LEU A 182 46.21 13.10 -26.12
N ALA A 183 47.34 13.21 -25.42
CA ALA A 183 47.85 14.47 -24.87
C ALA A 183 49.15 14.90 -25.55
N VAL A 184 49.45 16.20 -25.48
CA VAL A 184 50.78 16.73 -25.87
C VAL A 184 51.81 16.11 -24.92
N GLY A 185 52.94 15.67 -25.46
CA GLY A 185 53.98 14.96 -24.73
C GLY A 185 53.78 13.44 -24.64
N ALA A 186 52.70 12.89 -25.20
CA ALA A 186 52.56 11.43 -25.31
C ALA A 186 53.61 10.85 -26.27
N ASP A 187 54.07 9.63 -25.99
CA ASP A 187 55.00 8.93 -26.87
C ASP A 187 54.29 8.15 -27.98
N ALA A 188 55.07 7.71 -28.98
CA ALA A 188 54.59 6.91 -30.10
C ALA A 188 53.86 5.62 -29.68
N ALA A 189 54.22 5.01 -28.55
CA ALA A 189 53.56 3.79 -28.05
C ALA A 189 52.15 4.09 -27.54
N THR A 190 52.00 5.18 -26.79
CA THR A 190 50.72 5.69 -26.30
C THR A 190 49.81 6.05 -27.46
N VAL A 191 50.33 6.71 -28.51
CA VAL A 191 49.52 7.03 -29.70
C VAL A 191 49.04 5.77 -30.42
N ARG A 192 49.87 4.73 -30.54
CA ARG A 192 49.46 3.44 -31.12
C ARG A 192 48.42 2.72 -30.27
N ALA A 193 48.52 2.80 -28.96
CA ALA A 193 47.53 2.22 -28.06
C ALA A 193 46.16 2.92 -28.17
N VAL A 194 46.15 4.24 -28.38
CA VAL A 194 44.93 5.05 -28.45
C VAL A 194 44.29 5.07 -29.85
N LEU A 195 45.10 5.21 -30.90
CA LEU A 195 44.63 5.41 -32.28
C LEU A 195 44.85 4.21 -33.21
N GLY A 196 45.59 3.20 -32.76
CA GLY A 196 46.08 2.12 -33.61
C GLY A 196 47.28 2.51 -34.47
N ALA A 197 47.64 1.64 -35.41
CA ALA A 197 48.73 1.88 -36.34
C ALA A 197 48.37 3.02 -37.33
N PRO A 198 49.29 3.95 -37.62
CA PRO A 198 49.06 4.98 -38.64
C PRO A 198 48.99 4.35 -40.02
N ARG A 199 48.25 4.98 -40.93
CA ARG A 199 48.21 4.58 -42.35
C ARG A 199 49.50 4.92 -43.06
N GLU A 200 50.09 6.04 -42.68
CA GLU A 200 51.33 6.55 -43.25
C GLU A 200 52.10 7.32 -42.18
N VAL A 201 53.43 7.24 -42.25
CA VAL A 201 54.34 8.01 -41.40
C VAL A 201 55.27 8.80 -42.30
N GLN A 202 55.20 10.13 -42.18
CA GLN A 202 56.06 11.05 -42.91
C GLN A 202 57.12 11.61 -41.94
N ARG A 203 58.38 11.61 -42.34
CA ARG A 203 59.46 12.24 -41.57
C ARG A 203 59.52 13.72 -41.90
N THR A 204 59.70 14.55 -40.88
CA THR A 204 59.87 16.00 -41.05
C THR A 204 61.36 16.36 -41.11
N ALA A 205 61.68 17.51 -41.73
CA ALA A 205 63.06 17.94 -41.94
C ALA A 205 63.82 18.27 -40.64
N ASP A 206 63.09 18.60 -39.57
CA ASP A 206 63.59 18.85 -38.21
C ASP A 206 63.83 17.55 -37.40
N GLY A 207 63.69 16.38 -38.02
CA GLY A 207 63.93 15.08 -37.39
C GLY A 207 62.71 14.47 -36.69
N GLY A 208 61.58 15.17 -36.68
CA GLY A 208 60.30 14.67 -36.17
C GLY A 208 59.56 13.74 -37.13
N SER A 209 58.28 13.53 -36.86
CA SER A 209 57.41 12.76 -37.77
C SER A 209 55.95 13.18 -37.69
N VAL A 210 55.23 13.06 -38.81
CA VAL A 210 53.77 13.23 -38.89
C VAL A 210 53.16 11.88 -39.22
N TRP A 211 52.24 11.43 -38.38
CA TRP A 211 51.50 10.19 -38.54
C TRP A 211 50.10 10.49 -39.06
N LEU A 212 49.72 9.86 -40.17
CA LEU A 212 48.45 10.10 -40.85
C LEU A 212 47.48 8.95 -40.61
N TYR A 213 46.25 9.29 -40.26
CA TYR A 213 45.19 8.32 -39.90
C TYR A 213 43.99 8.32 -40.87
N GLY A 214 44.01 9.19 -41.87
CA GLY A 214 42.92 9.39 -42.84
C GLY A 214 42.70 10.87 -43.11
N THR A 215 41.66 11.20 -43.86
CA THR A 215 41.39 12.56 -44.34
C THR A 215 41.33 13.57 -43.19
N GLY A 216 42.34 14.45 -43.11
CA GLY A 216 42.43 15.52 -42.11
C GLY A 216 42.81 15.08 -40.68
N ARG A 217 43.20 13.81 -40.47
CA ARG A 217 43.57 13.28 -39.15
C ARG A 217 45.06 13.01 -39.04
N THR A 218 45.77 13.84 -38.26
CA THR A 218 47.23 13.75 -38.12
C THR A 218 47.69 13.92 -36.68
N VAL A 219 48.80 13.26 -36.34
CA VAL A 219 49.56 13.46 -35.08
C VAL A 219 50.99 13.81 -35.45
N THR A 220 51.50 14.91 -34.93
CA THR A 220 52.88 15.37 -35.18
C THR A 220 53.72 15.14 -33.93
N PHE A 221 54.91 14.59 -34.16
CA PHE A 221 55.94 14.31 -33.16
C PHE A 221 57.16 15.18 -33.42
N ASP A 222 57.79 15.66 -32.35
CA ASP A 222 59.10 16.30 -32.43
C ASP A 222 60.24 15.27 -32.65
N ALA A 223 61.48 15.75 -32.72
CA ALA A 223 62.67 14.91 -32.88
C ALA A 223 62.92 13.94 -31.70
N SER A 224 62.32 14.19 -30.54
CA SER A 224 62.37 13.30 -29.37
C SER A 224 61.31 12.20 -29.39
N GLY A 225 60.39 12.24 -30.37
CA GLY A 225 59.33 11.25 -30.53
C GLY A 225 58.12 11.50 -29.62
N LEU A 226 57.93 12.75 -29.17
CA LEU A 226 56.79 13.15 -28.35
C LEU A 226 55.79 13.97 -29.15
N VAL A 227 54.50 13.75 -28.90
CA VAL A 227 53.40 14.46 -29.57
C VAL A 227 53.47 15.95 -29.27
N VAL A 228 53.52 16.77 -30.30
CA VAL A 228 53.49 18.24 -30.17
C VAL A 228 52.14 18.83 -30.58
N VAL A 229 51.45 18.23 -31.56
CA VAL A 229 50.13 18.67 -32.01
C VAL A 229 49.39 17.54 -32.71
N TRP A 230 48.06 17.60 -32.72
CA TRP A 230 47.22 16.76 -33.56
C TRP A 230 46.08 17.56 -34.20
N THR A 231 45.62 17.11 -35.36
CA THR A 231 44.53 17.74 -36.13
C THR A 231 43.47 16.70 -36.47
N GLY A 232 42.19 17.09 -36.41
CA GLY A 232 41.07 16.21 -36.75
C GLY A 232 40.89 14.99 -35.82
N ILE A 233 41.62 14.97 -34.71
CA ILE A 233 41.53 13.95 -33.66
C ILE A 233 40.93 14.64 -32.45
N THR A 234 39.80 14.12 -31.95
CA THR A 234 39.20 14.61 -30.70
C THR A 234 40.16 14.31 -29.55
N GLY A 235 40.85 15.35 -29.07
CA GLY A 235 41.63 15.31 -27.83
C GLY A 235 40.71 15.47 -26.63
N TYR A 236 41.03 14.79 -25.53
CA TYR A 236 40.44 15.01 -24.21
C TYR A 236 41.56 15.19 -23.21
#